data_AF-A0A6J5TLA1-F1
#
_entry.id   AF-A0A6J5TLA1-F1
#
_cell.length_a   1.000
_cell.length_b   1.000
_cell.length_c   1.000
_cell.angle_alpha   90.00
_cell.angle_beta   90.00
_cell.angle_gamma   90.00
#
_symmetry.space_group_name_H-M   'P 1'
#
loop_
_entity.id
_entity.type
_entity.pdbx_description
1 polymer ?
#
loop_
_entity_poly.entity_id
_entity_poly.type
_entity_poly.pdbx_seq_one_letter_code
_entity_poly.pdbx_strand_id
1 'polypeptide(L)'
;MAEEQNAAREEDNIAGEENAEQEEENAEQEEENAEQAEENAEQAEENAEQEEDDAEQEEDNAEQDEDNPENAVENAAVKEKAKVAQEEENAEPIRSENSQIRPEFPNTRVKRIMKLDRGINKVNSEALLLVSCSVQLFLEFLAERSAEVATEKKRKIVKLEHMRVAVKRHRPTSDFLLDELPVPSQPSG
;
A
#
# COMPACT_ATOMS: atom_id res chain seq x y z
N MET A 1 -22.93 -36.02 76.32
CA MET A 1 -21.56 -35.52 76.04
C MET A 1 -20.99 -36.03 74.71
N ALA A 2 -21.44 -37.16 74.15
CA ALA A 2 -20.92 -37.67 72.86
C ALA A 2 -21.70 -37.18 71.61
N GLU A 3 -22.97 -36.78 71.73
CA GLU A 3 -23.75 -36.28 70.58
C GLU A 3 -23.38 -34.84 70.19
N GLU A 4 -22.92 -34.02 71.14
CA GLU A 4 -22.56 -32.61 70.91
C GLU A 4 -21.21 -32.45 70.18
N GLN A 5 -20.34 -33.47 70.25
CA GLN A 5 -19.04 -33.49 69.57
C GLN A 5 -19.10 -34.00 68.13
N ASN A 6 -20.21 -34.65 67.73
CA ASN A 6 -20.38 -35.17 66.37
C ASN A 6 -21.02 -34.12 65.44
N ALA A 7 -21.93 -33.29 65.96
CA ALA A 7 -22.52 -32.17 65.22
C ALA A 7 -21.48 -31.11 64.83
N ALA A 8 -20.55 -30.77 65.73
CA ALA A 8 -19.48 -29.80 65.45
C ALA A 8 -18.49 -30.26 64.35
N ARG A 9 -18.33 -31.58 64.16
CA ARG A 9 -17.48 -32.16 63.11
C ARG A 9 -18.16 -32.19 61.74
N GLU A 10 -19.48 -32.19 61.71
CA GLU A 10 -20.27 -32.19 60.49
C GLU A 10 -20.38 -30.76 59.93
N GLU A 11 -20.49 -29.75 60.80
CA GLU A 11 -20.42 -28.33 60.44
C GLU A 11 -19.04 -27.90 59.90
N ASP A 12 -17.94 -28.39 60.49
CA ASP A 12 -16.58 -28.12 60.00
C ASP A 12 -16.29 -28.74 58.62
N ASN A 13 -16.97 -29.84 58.26
CA ASN A 13 -16.77 -30.51 56.98
C ASN A 13 -17.60 -29.88 55.85
N ILE A 14 -18.82 -29.43 56.17
CA ILE A 14 -19.69 -28.69 55.24
C ILE A 14 -19.08 -27.32 54.91
N ALA A 15 -18.51 -26.62 55.90
CA ALA A 15 -17.84 -25.34 55.68
C ALA A 15 -16.57 -25.45 54.80
N GLY A 16 -15.89 -26.61 54.82
CA GLY A 16 -14.73 -26.89 53.98
C GLY A 16 -15.09 -27.17 52.51
N GLU A 17 -16.23 -27.85 52.27
CA GLU A 17 -16.75 -28.08 50.92
C GLU A 17 -17.34 -26.80 50.33
N GLU A 18 -18.09 -26.01 51.10
CA GLU A 18 -18.62 -24.70 50.66
C GLU A 18 -17.51 -23.69 50.31
N ASN A 19 -16.38 -23.71 51.04
CA ASN A 19 -15.24 -22.85 50.74
C ASN A 19 -14.46 -23.31 49.49
N ALA A 20 -14.43 -24.61 49.20
CA ALA A 20 -13.79 -25.14 47.99
C ALA A 20 -14.64 -24.83 46.73
N GLU A 21 -15.97 -24.96 46.83
CA GLU A 21 -16.89 -24.58 45.75
C GLU A 21 -16.85 -23.07 45.47
N GLN A 22 -16.70 -22.23 46.49
CA GLN A 22 -16.50 -20.77 46.33
C GLN A 22 -15.15 -20.41 45.70
N GLU A 23 -14.08 -21.15 45.99
CA GLU A 23 -12.77 -20.94 45.36
C GLU A 23 -12.79 -21.33 43.87
N GLU A 24 -13.52 -22.39 43.51
CA GLU A 24 -13.71 -22.81 42.11
C GLU A 24 -14.56 -21.80 41.33
N GLU A 25 -15.69 -21.33 41.89
CA GLU A 25 -16.53 -20.29 41.28
C GLU A 25 -15.76 -18.96 41.09
N ASN A 26 -14.90 -18.59 42.04
CA ASN A 26 -14.08 -17.39 41.93
C ASN A 26 -12.95 -17.53 40.89
N ALA A 27 -12.42 -18.74 40.69
CA ALA A 27 -11.45 -19.02 39.64
C ALA A 27 -12.07 -18.99 38.24
N GLU A 28 -13.27 -19.55 38.08
CA GLU A 28 -14.05 -19.48 36.83
C GLU A 28 -14.40 -18.03 36.46
N GLN A 29 -14.78 -17.21 37.45
CA GLN A 29 -15.04 -15.78 37.24
C GLN A 29 -13.76 -14.99 36.88
N GLU A 30 -12.59 -15.37 37.41
CA GLU A 30 -11.32 -14.74 37.07
C GLU A 30 -10.89 -15.08 35.63
N GLU A 31 -11.16 -16.31 35.17
CA GLU A 31 -10.93 -16.76 33.79
C GLU A 31 -11.85 -16.01 32.81
N GLU A 32 -13.16 -15.90 33.09
CA GLU A 32 -14.10 -15.15 32.25
C GLU A 32 -13.72 -13.66 32.15
N ASN A 33 -13.26 -13.06 33.25
CA ASN A 33 -12.81 -11.67 33.25
C ASN A 33 -11.48 -11.48 32.50
N ALA A 34 -10.61 -12.50 32.46
CA ALA A 34 -9.39 -12.49 31.66
C ALA A 34 -9.69 -12.61 30.16
N GLU A 35 -10.60 -13.49 29.77
CA GLU A 35 -11.06 -13.63 28.37
C GLU A 35 -11.71 -12.32 27.87
N GLN A 36 -12.55 -11.68 28.69
CA GLN A 36 -13.16 -10.41 28.33
C GLN A 36 -12.14 -9.26 28.22
N ALA A 37 -11.05 -9.32 29.00
CA ALA A 37 -9.96 -8.36 28.90
C ALA A 37 -9.13 -8.55 27.62
N GLU A 38 -8.96 -9.79 27.15
CA GLU A 38 -8.29 -10.11 25.88
C GLU A 38 -9.13 -9.62 24.69
N GLU A 39 -10.44 -9.89 24.67
CA GLU A 39 -11.34 -9.38 23.62
C GLU A 39 -11.34 -7.84 23.56
N ASN A 40 -11.34 -7.16 24.72
CA ASN A 40 -11.24 -5.70 24.77
C ASN A 40 -9.88 -5.19 24.27
N ALA A 41 -8.80 -5.95 24.45
CA ALA A 41 -7.47 -5.59 23.95
C ALA A 41 -7.40 -5.76 22.42
N GLU A 42 -7.95 -6.86 21.88
CA GLU A 42 -8.05 -7.08 20.43
C GLU A 42 -8.89 -5.98 19.76
N GLN A 43 -10.01 -5.61 20.37
CA GLN A 43 -10.87 -4.54 19.85
C GLN A 43 -10.22 -3.15 19.95
N ALA A 44 -9.37 -2.92 20.95
CA ALA A 44 -8.56 -1.70 21.05
C ALA A 44 -7.45 -1.65 19.98
N GLU A 45 -6.86 -2.80 19.63
CA GLU A 45 -5.88 -2.90 18.54
C GLU A 45 -6.54 -2.64 17.17
N GLU A 46 -7.72 -3.21 16.91
CA GLU A 46 -8.49 -2.94 15.68
C GLU A 46 -8.89 -1.46 15.56
N ASN A 47 -9.31 -0.82 16.66
CA ASN A 47 -9.60 0.61 16.69
C ASN A 47 -8.35 1.46 16.44
N ALA A 48 -7.18 1.06 16.95
CA ALA A 48 -5.92 1.76 16.71
C ALA A 48 -5.48 1.64 15.24
N GLU A 49 -5.65 0.47 14.60
CA GLU A 49 -5.39 0.28 13.18
C GLU A 49 -6.33 1.16 12.31
N GLN A 50 -7.60 1.31 12.70
CA GLN A 50 -8.55 2.21 12.03
C GLN A 50 -8.20 3.68 12.22
N GLU A 51 -7.77 4.10 13.42
CA GLU A 51 -7.31 5.47 13.67
C GLU A 51 -6.03 5.80 12.89
N GLU A 52 -5.12 4.83 12.68
CA GLU A 52 -3.95 5.02 11.80
C GLU A 52 -4.37 5.18 10.34
N ASP A 53 -5.31 4.37 9.84
CA ASP A 53 -5.84 4.48 8.47
C ASP A 53 -6.61 5.80 8.24
N ASP A 54 -7.32 6.31 9.25
CA ASP A 54 -8.02 7.61 9.20
C ASP A 54 -7.05 8.80 9.33
N ALA A 55 -6.00 8.69 10.16
CA ALA A 55 -4.93 9.70 10.22
C ALA A 55 -4.13 9.77 8.91
N GLU A 56 -3.87 8.63 8.24
CA GLU A 56 -3.27 8.62 6.91
C GLU A 56 -4.18 9.31 5.85
N GLN A 57 -5.51 9.25 6.01
CA GLN A 57 -6.47 9.95 5.15
C GLN A 57 -6.57 11.45 5.45
N GLU A 58 -6.47 11.88 6.71
CA GLU A 58 -6.43 13.31 7.07
C GLU A 58 -5.12 13.98 6.63
N GLU A 59 -3.97 13.29 6.71
CA GLU A 59 -2.72 13.78 6.10
C GLU A 59 -2.84 13.90 4.56
N ASP A 60 -3.43 12.91 3.88
CA ASP A 60 -3.67 12.95 2.43
C ASP A 60 -4.68 14.06 2.02
N ASN A 61 -5.57 14.52 2.91
CA ASN A 61 -6.48 15.67 2.68
C ASN A 61 -5.83 17.02 3.01
N ALA A 62 -5.01 17.11 4.06
CA ALA A 62 -4.28 18.33 4.40
C ALA A 62 -3.22 18.68 3.35
N GLU A 63 -2.62 17.68 2.70
CA GLU A 63 -1.69 17.86 1.57
C GLU A 63 -2.40 18.23 0.25
N GLN A 64 -3.73 18.06 0.15
CA GLN A 64 -4.52 18.53 -1.01
C GLN A 64 -4.92 20.01 -0.93
N ASP A 65 -4.95 20.62 0.26
CA ASP A 65 -5.28 22.04 0.43
C ASP A 65 -4.09 22.98 0.17
N GLU A 66 -2.84 22.48 0.22
CA GLU A 66 -1.63 23.25 -0.15
C GLU A 66 -1.42 23.32 -1.68
N ASP A 67 -2.03 22.41 -2.44
CA ASP A 67 -1.96 22.35 -3.92
C ASP A 67 -3.35 22.58 -4.57
N ASN A 68 -4.03 23.64 -4.14
CA ASN A 68 -5.02 24.31 -4.98
C ASN A 68 -4.37 25.43 -5.82
N PRO A 69 -3.83 25.16 -7.03
CA PRO A 69 -3.32 26.20 -7.90
C PRO A 69 -4.44 26.93 -8.70
N GLU A 70 -5.72 26.83 -8.34
CA GLU A 70 -6.79 27.41 -9.17
C GLU A 70 -6.99 28.93 -9.08
N ASN A 71 -6.13 29.74 -8.42
CA ASN A 71 -6.35 31.21 -8.46
C ASN A 71 -5.12 32.15 -8.34
N ALA A 72 -3.88 31.66 -8.25
CA ALA A 72 -2.75 32.53 -7.87
C ALA A 72 -1.80 32.99 -8.99
N VAL A 73 -1.92 32.50 -10.24
CA VAL A 73 -0.91 32.84 -11.28
C VAL A 73 -1.38 33.86 -12.33
N GLU A 74 -2.64 34.33 -12.29
CA GLU A 74 -3.17 35.26 -13.30
C GLU A 74 -3.04 36.75 -12.94
N ASN A 75 -2.40 37.13 -11.83
CA ASN A 75 -2.31 38.54 -11.39
C ASN A 75 -0.89 39.07 -11.13
N ALA A 76 0.16 38.51 -11.75
CA ALA A 76 1.53 39.03 -11.60
C ALA A 76 2.23 39.45 -12.92
N ALA A 77 1.66 39.18 -14.10
CA ALA A 77 2.32 39.46 -15.39
C ALA A 77 1.69 40.60 -16.22
N VAL A 78 0.82 41.44 -15.62
CA VAL A 78 0.26 42.62 -16.28
C VAL A 78 0.72 43.91 -15.59
N LYS A 79 2.04 44.18 -15.58
CA LYS A 79 2.51 45.55 -15.38
C LYS A 79 3.93 45.85 -15.84
N GLU A 80 4.28 45.53 -17.09
CA GLU A 80 5.24 46.40 -17.79
C GLU A 80 5.08 46.32 -19.31
N LYS A 81 4.07 47.03 -19.84
CA LYS A 81 4.11 47.48 -21.23
C LYS A 81 4.85 48.81 -21.27
N ALA A 82 6.08 48.81 -21.78
CA ALA A 82 6.57 49.91 -22.60
C ALA A 82 7.80 49.52 -23.43
N LYS A 83 7.64 49.61 -24.76
CA LYS A 83 8.62 50.07 -25.77
C LYS A 83 9.19 49.04 -26.78
N VAL A 84 8.37 48.77 -27.80
CA VAL A 84 8.62 48.85 -29.26
C VAL A 84 10.05 48.62 -29.80
N ALA A 85 10.24 47.55 -30.58
CA ALA A 85 10.80 47.49 -31.95
C ALA A 85 10.98 46.00 -32.35
N GLN A 86 10.12 45.44 -33.21
CA GLN A 86 10.32 45.15 -34.65
C GLN A 86 11.10 43.86 -34.98
N GLU A 87 10.50 43.11 -35.92
CA GLU A 87 11.04 42.08 -36.85
C GLU A 87 10.94 40.57 -36.50
N GLU A 88 10.05 39.93 -37.29
CA GLU A 88 10.07 38.60 -37.95
C GLU A 88 10.90 37.44 -37.34
N GLU A 89 10.22 36.32 -37.04
CA GLU A 89 10.38 35.06 -37.79
C GLU A 89 9.30 34.03 -37.34
N ASN A 90 8.80 33.25 -38.29
CA ASN A 90 7.85 32.16 -38.10
C ASN A 90 8.33 31.15 -37.04
N ALA A 91 7.60 31.05 -35.93
CA ALA A 91 7.57 29.84 -35.11
C ALA A 91 6.12 29.51 -34.80
N GLU A 92 5.61 28.44 -35.40
CA GLU A 92 4.39 27.75 -34.96
C GLU A 92 4.47 27.56 -33.43
N PRO A 93 3.47 27.97 -32.64
CA PRO A 93 3.48 27.68 -31.23
C PRO A 93 3.39 26.17 -31.05
N ILE A 94 4.45 25.58 -30.51
CA ILE A 94 4.43 24.20 -30.01
C ILE A 94 3.23 24.12 -29.08
N ARG A 95 2.22 23.35 -29.48
CA ARG A 95 1.09 23.00 -28.63
C ARG A 95 1.68 22.23 -27.45
N SER A 96 1.89 22.93 -26.33
CA SER A 96 1.97 22.29 -25.03
C SER A 96 0.60 21.67 -24.77
N GLU A 97 0.41 20.45 -25.26
CA GLU A 97 -0.61 19.54 -24.79
C GLU A 97 -0.24 19.22 -23.34
N ASN A 98 -0.51 20.15 -22.42
CA ASN A 98 -0.48 19.95 -20.98
C ASN A 98 -1.68 19.06 -20.59
N SER A 99 -1.81 17.92 -21.27
CA SER A 99 -2.65 16.82 -20.82
C SER A 99 -2.08 16.41 -19.48
N GLN A 100 -2.73 16.87 -18.42
CA GLN A 100 -2.44 16.54 -17.02
C GLN A 100 -2.02 15.07 -16.95
N ILE A 101 -0.71 14.83 -16.76
CA ILE A 101 -0.14 13.49 -16.82
C ILE A 101 -0.67 12.74 -15.60
N ARG A 102 -1.70 11.92 -15.84
CA ARG A 102 -2.33 11.10 -14.82
C ARG A 102 -2.07 9.63 -15.15
N PRO A 103 -1.19 8.95 -14.41
CA PRO A 103 -0.98 7.53 -14.57
C PRO A 103 -2.27 6.73 -14.33
N GLU A 104 -2.42 5.62 -15.04
CA GLU A 104 -3.60 4.75 -14.91
C GLU A 104 -3.58 3.88 -13.65
N PHE A 105 -2.45 3.83 -12.94
CA PHE A 105 -2.27 2.97 -11.78
C PHE A 105 -2.96 3.51 -10.51
N PRO A 106 -3.53 2.65 -9.66
CA PRO A 106 -4.09 3.07 -8.38
C PRO A 106 -2.99 3.55 -7.41
N ASN A 107 -3.05 4.81 -6.99
CA ASN A 107 -2.08 5.45 -6.08
C ASN A 107 -1.81 4.62 -4.82
N THR A 108 -2.85 4.17 -4.11
CA THR A 108 -2.72 3.35 -2.89
C THR A 108 -1.93 2.07 -3.14
N ARG A 109 -2.11 1.44 -4.32
CA ARG A 109 -1.40 0.21 -4.66
C ARG A 109 0.07 0.47 -4.95
N VAL A 110 0.38 1.55 -5.66
CA VAL A 110 1.77 1.96 -5.93
C VAL A 110 2.47 2.33 -4.61
N LYS A 111 1.84 3.14 -3.75
CA LYS A 111 2.34 3.52 -2.40
C LYS A 111 2.63 2.27 -1.56
N ARG A 112 1.72 1.29 -1.51
CA ARG A 112 1.92 0.02 -0.80
C ARG A 112 3.09 -0.81 -1.34
N ILE A 113 3.26 -0.89 -2.67
CA ILE A 113 4.40 -1.59 -3.28
C ILE A 113 5.72 -0.89 -2.93
N MET A 114 5.76 0.45 -2.98
CA MET A 114 6.95 1.22 -2.59
C MET A 114 7.31 0.98 -1.11
N LYS A 115 6.33 1.00 -0.20
CA LYS A 115 6.54 0.73 1.24
C LYS A 115 6.89 -0.74 1.57
N LEU A 116 6.92 -1.66 0.60
CA LEU A 116 7.49 -3.01 0.83
C LEU A 116 9.00 -2.94 1.16
N ASP A 117 9.68 -1.89 0.71
CA ASP A 117 11.02 -1.58 1.17
C ASP A 117 10.97 -1.01 2.60
N ARG A 118 11.51 -1.77 3.56
CA ARG A 118 11.54 -1.42 4.99
C ARG A 118 12.31 -0.13 5.29
N GLY A 119 13.12 0.38 4.35
CA GLY A 119 13.79 1.67 4.48
C GLY A 119 12.90 2.89 4.17
N ILE A 120 11.70 2.68 3.62
CA ILE A 120 10.79 3.75 3.17
C ILE A 120 9.68 3.96 4.21
N ASN A 121 9.83 5.01 5.02
CA ASN A 121 8.83 5.38 6.03
C ASN A 121 7.73 6.30 5.49
N LYS A 122 8.07 7.18 4.54
CA LYS A 122 7.15 8.16 3.93
C LYS A 122 7.34 8.20 2.41
N VAL A 123 6.26 8.42 1.68
CA VAL A 123 6.26 8.54 0.21
C VAL A 123 5.57 9.84 -0.18
N ASN A 124 6.32 10.79 -0.74
CA ASN A 124 5.81 12.07 -1.22
C ASN A 124 4.99 11.90 -2.52
N SER A 125 4.01 12.77 -2.75
CA SER A 125 3.13 12.80 -3.93
C SER A 125 3.90 12.89 -5.25
N GLU A 126 4.93 13.74 -5.34
CA GLU A 126 5.77 13.85 -6.54
C GLU A 126 6.54 12.55 -6.82
N ALA A 127 7.04 11.89 -5.78
CA ALA A 127 7.74 10.61 -5.91
C ALA A 127 6.77 9.51 -6.36
N LEU A 128 5.56 9.48 -5.79
CA LEU A 128 4.49 8.56 -6.18
C LEU A 128 4.10 8.75 -7.65
N LEU A 129 3.95 10.01 -8.09
CA LEU A 129 3.64 10.34 -9.48
C LEU A 129 4.77 9.91 -10.42
N LEU A 130 6.02 10.25 -10.09
CA LEU A 130 7.18 9.91 -10.91
C LEU A 130 7.35 8.40 -11.07
N VAL A 131 7.21 7.64 -9.98
CA VAL A 131 7.26 6.17 -10.02
C VAL A 131 6.12 5.63 -10.88
N SER A 132 4.91 6.14 -10.71
CA SER A 132 3.74 5.70 -11.49
C SER A 132 3.92 5.94 -12.99
N CYS A 133 4.40 7.13 -13.39
CA CYS A 133 4.74 7.45 -14.78
C CYS A 133 5.85 6.55 -15.32
N SER A 134 6.90 6.33 -14.52
CA SER A 134 8.06 5.51 -14.93
C SER A 134 7.65 4.05 -15.16
N VAL A 135 6.80 3.49 -14.30
CA VAL A 135 6.27 2.13 -14.44
C VAL A 135 5.40 2.02 -15.68
N GLN A 136 4.60 3.05 -16.00
CA GLN A 136 3.78 3.06 -17.21
C GLN A 136 4.65 2.99 -18.47
N LEU A 137 5.64 3.88 -18.58
CA LEU A 137 6.58 3.89 -19.71
C LEU A 137 7.37 2.57 -19.79
N PHE A 138 7.76 2.01 -18.65
CA PHE A 138 8.48 0.74 -18.60
C PHE A 138 7.63 -0.42 -19.10
N LEU A 139 6.35 -0.50 -18.70
CA LEU A 139 5.44 -1.56 -19.13
C LEU A 139 5.08 -1.44 -20.61
N GLU A 140 4.86 -0.22 -21.11
CA GLU A 140 4.66 0.03 -22.54
C GLU A 140 5.88 -0.44 -23.35
N PHE A 141 7.08 -0.02 -22.94
CA PHE A 141 8.33 -0.46 -23.54
C PHE A 141 8.47 -1.99 -23.53
N LEU A 142 8.26 -2.63 -22.38
CA LEU A 142 8.43 -4.08 -22.25
C LEU A 142 7.41 -4.84 -23.12
N ALA A 143 6.16 -4.38 -23.15
CA ALA A 143 5.10 -4.96 -23.97
C ALA A 143 5.41 -4.82 -25.46
N GLU A 144 5.82 -3.63 -25.91
CA GLU A 144 6.18 -3.34 -27.29
C GLU A 144 7.34 -4.23 -27.75
N ARG A 145 8.46 -4.27 -27.01
CA ARG A 145 9.62 -5.11 -27.34
C ARG A 145 9.28 -6.60 -27.34
N SER A 146 8.42 -7.04 -26.41
CA SER A 146 7.96 -8.43 -26.38
C SER A 146 7.07 -8.78 -27.57
N ALA A 147 6.25 -7.83 -28.03
CA ALA A 147 5.41 -7.98 -29.22
C ALA A 147 6.26 -8.02 -30.51
N GLU A 148 7.28 -7.17 -30.64
CA GLU A 148 8.24 -7.22 -31.75
C GLU A 148 8.84 -8.62 -31.88
N VAL A 149 9.37 -9.20 -30.79
CA VAL A 149 9.90 -10.58 -30.79
C VAL A 149 8.84 -11.62 -31.17
N ALA A 150 7.61 -11.47 -30.70
CA ALA A 150 6.52 -12.38 -31.05
C ALA A 150 6.19 -12.32 -32.56
N THR A 151 6.14 -11.12 -33.13
CA THR A 151 5.86 -10.90 -34.55
C THR A 151 7.00 -11.39 -35.45
N GLU A 152 8.26 -11.23 -35.06
CA GLU A 152 9.43 -11.85 -35.71
C GLU A 152 9.27 -13.38 -35.83
N LYS A 153 8.69 -14.01 -34.79
CA LYS A 153 8.37 -15.44 -34.76
C LYS A 153 7.02 -15.80 -35.41
N LYS A 154 6.38 -14.86 -36.10
CA LYS A 154 5.05 -15.02 -36.73
C LYS A 154 3.96 -15.44 -35.73
N ARG A 155 4.06 -14.99 -34.48
CA ARG A 155 3.06 -15.21 -33.43
C ARG A 155 2.23 -13.94 -33.21
N LYS A 156 0.97 -14.13 -32.84
CA LYS A 156 0.05 -13.04 -32.46
C LYS A 156 -0.15 -12.90 -30.94
N ILE A 157 0.40 -13.84 -30.17
CA ILE A 157 0.28 -13.90 -28.71
C ILE A 157 1.68 -13.77 -28.14
N VAL A 158 1.86 -12.79 -27.25
CA VAL A 158 3.09 -12.64 -26.46
C VAL A 158 3.13 -13.74 -25.40
N LYS A 159 4.27 -14.43 -25.30
CA LYS A 159 4.53 -15.49 -24.33
C LYS A 159 5.80 -15.16 -23.56
N LEU A 160 6.02 -15.85 -22.44
CA LEU A 160 7.21 -15.70 -21.60
C LEU A 160 8.52 -15.78 -22.40
N GLU A 161 8.62 -16.69 -23.39
CA GLU A 161 9.80 -16.80 -24.24
C GLU A 161 10.10 -15.55 -25.09
N HIS A 162 9.06 -14.80 -25.50
CA HIS A 162 9.23 -13.57 -26.26
C HIS A 162 9.74 -12.45 -25.34
N MET A 163 9.13 -12.34 -24.16
CA MET A 163 9.54 -11.38 -23.14
C MET A 163 10.98 -11.60 -22.67
N ARG A 164 11.39 -12.86 -22.41
CA ARG A 164 12.79 -13.16 -22.03
C ARG A 164 13.78 -12.75 -23.11
N VAL A 165 13.44 -12.92 -24.38
CA VAL A 165 14.32 -12.49 -25.49
C VAL A 165 14.35 -10.97 -25.60
N ALA A 166 13.20 -10.29 -25.46
CA ALA A 166 13.13 -8.83 -25.46
C ALA A 166 13.99 -8.23 -24.33
N VAL A 167 13.86 -8.75 -23.11
CA VAL A 167 14.68 -8.36 -21.96
C VAL A 167 16.17 -8.61 -22.22
N LYS A 168 16.56 -9.78 -22.76
CA LYS A 168 17.96 -10.06 -23.12
C LYS A 168 18.54 -9.08 -24.13
N ARG A 169 17.72 -8.53 -25.03
CA ARG A 169 18.15 -7.54 -26.03
C ARG A 169 18.34 -6.14 -25.43
N HIS A 170 17.73 -5.84 -24.29
CA HIS A 170 17.79 -4.53 -23.65
C HIS A 170 18.73 -4.53 -22.44
N ARG A 171 20.00 -4.20 -22.69
CA ARG A 171 21.07 -4.23 -21.66
C ARG A 171 20.76 -3.45 -20.37
N PRO A 172 20.14 -2.24 -20.39
CA PRO A 172 19.91 -1.49 -19.15
C PRO A 172 19.00 -2.19 -18.14
N THR A 173 18.09 -3.06 -18.61
CA THR A 173 17.13 -3.75 -17.75
C THR A 173 17.34 -5.27 -17.74
N SER A 174 18.32 -5.78 -18.49
CA SER A 174 18.52 -7.23 -18.62
C SER A 174 18.88 -7.88 -17.30
N ASP A 175 19.69 -7.20 -16.51
CA ASP A 175 20.33 -7.79 -15.33
C ASP A 175 19.27 -8.14 -14.27
N PHE A 176 18.46 -7.16 -13.84
CA PHE A 176 17.45 -7.41 -12.80
C PHE A 176 16.23 -8.19 -13.31
N LEU A 177 15.83 -8.02 -14.58
CA LEU A 177 14.61 -8.69 -15.07
C LEU A 177 14.83 -10.17 -15.38
N LEU A 178 16.02 -10.59 -15.82
CA LEU A 178 16.23 -12.01 -16.15
C LEU A 178 16.30 -12.91 -14.92
N ASP A 179 16.68 -12.34 -13.78
CA ASP A 179 16.68 -12.98 -12.47
C ASP A 179 15.25 -13.17 -11.96
N GLU A 180 14.37 -12.19 -12.19
CA GLU A 180 12.97 -12.23 -11.76
C GLU A 180 12.05 -13.05 -12.69
N LEU A 181 12.38 -13.16 -13.98
CA LEU A 181 11.55 -13.91 -14.92
C LEU A 181 11.74 -15.43 -14.75
N PRO A 182 10.65 -16.22 -14.72
CA PRO A 182 10.76 -17.68 -14.63
C PRO A 182 11.37 -18.28 -15.90
N VAL A 183 12.08 -19.41 -15.74
CA VAL A 183 12.63 -20.17 -16.87
C VAL A 183 11.46 -20.88 -17.58
N PRO A 184 11.34 -20.79 -18.93
CA PRO A 184 10.26 -21.46 -19.64
C PRO A 184 10.37 -22.98 -19.44
N SER A 185 9.24 -23.63 -19.14
CA SER A 185 9.18 -25.08 -19.02
C SER A 185 9.60 -25.72 -20.36
N GLN A 186 10.51 -26.70 -20.28
CA GLN A 186 10.94 -27.44 -21.46
C GLN A 186 9.75 -28.23 -22.03
N PRO A 187 9.54 -28.24 -23.35
CA PRO A 187 8.52 -29.08 -23.96
C PRO A 187 8.89 -30.55 -23.73
N SER A 188 8.04 -31.29 -23.03
CA SER A 188 8.09 -32.74 -22.99
C SER A 188 7.92 -33.26 -24.42
N GLY A 189 9.00 -33.83 -24.97
CA GLY A 189 9.06 -34.36 -26.33
C GLY A 189 8.22 -35.61 -26.55
#